data_AF-A0A0M2JZ99-F1
#
_entry.id   AF-A0A0M2JZ99-F1
#
_cell.length_a   1.000
_cell.length_b   1.000
_cell.length_c   1.000
_cell.angle_alpha   90.00
_cell.angle_beta   90.00
_cell.angle_gamma   90.00
#
_symmetry.space_group_name_H-M   'P 1'
#
loop_
_entity.id
_entity.type
_entity.pdbx_description
1 polymer ?
#
loop_
_entity_poly.entity_id
_entity_poly.type
_entity_poly.pdbx_seq_one_letter_code
_entity_poly.pdbx_strand_id
1 'polypeptide(L)'
;MDYHGPKNDGNRGGGLFTDPRGWFHTGTLRCDPCGAPTRHALINQPDSFIRDLAEQYQRYALGGDWGGDYAPDRERVREEYFAQFPRNPYVHHWYSVDEAQAAWEAGERTVIALCGDTMTLKREPNTCRGGRGAELYELVEPNEVHDVEYEDSETGLWWDDLDCVNCLRVTNERRRNRRRRLLESWLAWFAQHPEAISDSEADALIELFTPLVAALNEDK
;
A
#
# COMPACT_ATOMS: atom_id res chain seq x y z
N MET A 1 4.27 -19.10 -26.55
CA MET A 1 2.97 -18.53 -26.97
C MET A 1 3.28 -17.14 -27.51
N ASP A 2 3.37 -16.99 -28.83
CA ASP A 2 3.63 -15.69 -29.44
C ASP A 2 2.35 -14.87 -29.40
N TYR A 3 2.30 -13.92 -28.47
CA TYR A 3 1.14 -13.05 -28.27
C TYR A 3 1.15 -11.93 -29.32
N HIS A 4 0.73 -12.24 -30.54
CA HIS A 4 0.31 -11.23 -31.51
C HIS A 4 -1.16 -10.84 -31.24
N GLY A 5 -1.40 -10.17 -30.11
CA GLY A 5 -2.72 -9.66 -29.78
C GLY A 5 -3.18 -8.65 -30.85
N PRO A 6 -4.35 -8.83 -31.48
CA PRO A 6 -4.85 -7.89 -32.47
C PRO A 6 -4.92 -6.50 -31.84
N LYS A 7 -4.45 -5.48 -32.58
CA LYS A 7 -4.51 -4.07 -32.16
C LYS A 7 -5.94 -3.57 -31.88
N ASN A 8 -6.96 -4.38 -32.16
CA ASN A 8 -8.39 -4.11 -32.03
C ASN A 8 -9.10 -5.08 -31.06
N ASP A 9 -8.41 -5.61 -30.04
CA ASP A 9 -9.10 -6.38 -29.01
C ASP A 9 -10.03 -5.47 -28.20
N GLY A 10 -11.33 -5.68 -28.40
CA GLY A 10 -12.41 -4.94 -27.75
C GLY A 10 -12.43 -5.09 -26.23
N ASN A 11 -11.73 -6.07 -25.64
CA ASN A 11 -11.57 -6.22 -24.18
C ASN A 11 -10.19 -5.81 -23.67
N ARG A 12 -9.30 -5.33 -24.55
CA ARG A 12 -7.98 -4.85 -24.14
C ARG A 12 -8.10 -3.45 -23.56
N GLY A 13 -7.84 -3.34 -22.26
CA GLY A 13 -7.75 -2.05 -21.56
C GLY A 13 -6.69 -1.16 -22.19
N GLY A 14 -7.08 0.06 -22.56
CA GLY A 14 -6.30 1.03 -23.36
C GLY A 14 -5.12 1.69 -22.63
N GLY A 15 -4.71 1.17 -21.49
CA GLY A 15 -3.54 1.66 -20.76
C GLY A 15 -3.80 2.87 -19.85
N LEU A 16 -5.07 3.20 -19.58
CA LEU A 16 -5.49 4.22 -18.62
C LEU A 16 -6.66 3.70 -17.81
N PHE A 17 -6.81 4.14 -16.57
CA PHE A 17 -7.92 3.73 -15.69
C PHE A 17 -9.28 4.27 -16.13
N THR A 18 -9.32 5.17 -17.11
CA THR A 18 -10.55 5.72 -17.68
C THR A 18 -11.22 4.79 -18.69
N ASP A 19 -10.61 3.63 -18.99
CA ASP A 19 -11.22 2.65 -19.89
C ASP A 19 -12.42 1.97 -19.21
N PRO A 20 -13.65 2.10 -19.75
CA PRO A 20 -14.85 1.47 -19.17
C PRO A 20 -14.76 -0.06 -19.14
N ARG A 21 -13.81 -0.63 -19.86
CA ARG A 21 -13.52 -2.06 -19.87
C ARG A 21 -12.60 -2.46 -18.71
N GLY A 22 -12.21 -1.55 -17.83
CA GLY A 22 -11.42 -1.81 -16.64
C GLY A 22 -9.91 -1.72 -16.87
N TRP A 23 -9.16 -2.12 -15.84
CA TRP A 23 -7.73 -1.86 -15.72
C TRP A 23 -6.84 -2.59 -16.74
N PHE A 24 -5.54 -2.23 -16.72
CA PHE A 24 -4.49 -2.85 -17.53
C PHE A 24 -4.57 -4.38 -17.48
N HIS A 25 -4.06 -5.02 -18.51
CA HIS A 25 -3.84 -6.47 -18.54
C HIS A 25 -5.13 -7.29 -18.47
N THR A 26 -6.20 -6.83 -19.11
CA THR A 26 -7.23 -7.76 -19.57
C THR A 26 -7.24 -7.83 -21.09
N GLY A 27 -7.69 -8.97 -21.62
CA GLY A 27 -7.79 -9.21 -23.06
C GLY A 27 -8.72 -10.36 -23.37
N THR A 28 -9.03 -10.54 -24.65
CA THR A 28 -9.84 -11.63 -25.14
C THR A 28 -8.95 -12.82 -25.47
N LEU A 29 -9.12 -13.93 -24.74
CA LEU A 29 -8.58 -15.22 -25.13
C LEU A 29 -9.74 -16.16 -25.45
N ARG A 30 -9.47 -17.23 -26.21
CA ARG A 30 -10.46 -18.28 -26.44
C ARG A 30 -10.37 -19.30 -25.32
N CYS A 31 -11.50 -19.68 -24.76
CA CYS A 31 -11.61 -20.78 -23.81
C CYS A 31 -11.21 -22.09 -24.51
N ASP A 32 -10.28 -22.85 -23.93
CA ASP A 32 -9.72 -24.05 -24.55
C ASP A 32 -10.80 -25.14 -24.83
N PRO A 33 -11.73 -25.45 -23.90
CA PRO A 33 -12.82 -26.39 -24.15
C PRO A 33 -13.83 -26.00 -25.24
N CYS A 34 -14.25 -24.73 -25.31
CA CYS A 34 -15.40 -24.33 -26.13
C CYS A 34 -15.09 -23.33 -27.24
N GLY A 35 -13.85 -22.82 -27.32
CA GLY A 35 -13.41 -21.85 -28.31
C GLY A 35 -14.06 -20.47 -28.20
N ALA A 36 -14.97 -20.26 -27.24
CA ALA A 36 -15.67 -19.00 -27.06
C ALA A 36 -14.70 -17.89 -26.60
N PRO A 37 -14.83 -16.67 -27.14
CA PRO A 37 -14.05 -15.53 -26.67
C PRO A 37 -14.48 -15.14 -25.26
N THR A 38 -13.56 -15.19 -24.31
CA THR A 38 -13.76 -14.81 -22.92
C THR A 38 -12.75 -13.75 -22.51
N ARG A 39 -13.08 -12.95 -21.50
CA ARG A 39 -12.17 -11.94 -20.94
C ARG A 39 -11.26 -12.59 -19.90
N HIS A 40 -9.95 -12.36 -20.02
CA HIS A 40 -8.93 -12.91 -19.13
C HIS A 40 -8.02 -11.81 -18.58
N ALA A 41 -7.46 -12.06 -17.41
CA ALA A 41 -6.26 -11.37 -16.96
C ALA A 41 -5.05 -11.84 -17.80
N LEU A 42 -4.25 -10.89 -18.28
CA LEU A 42 -3.05 -11.10 -19.06
C LEU A 42 -1.85 -11.07 -18.12
N ILE A 43 -1.14 -12.18 -17.99
CA ILE A 43 0.10 -12.23 -17.20
C ILE A 43 1.25 -11.93 -18.14
N ASN A 44 2.01 -10.87 -17.87
CA ASN A 44 3.20 -10.55 -18.65
C ASN A 44 4.37 -11.47 -18.26
N GLN A 45 5.36 -11.58 -19.16
CA GLN A 45 6.58 -12.33 -18.89
C GLN A 45 7.33 -11.80 -17.65
N PRO A 46 8.09 -12.65 -16.93
CA PRO A 46 8.77 -12.27 -15.70
C PRO A 46 9.73 -11.08 -15.82
N ASP A 47 10.34 -10.89 -16.98
CA ASP A 47 11.32 -9.83 -17.30
C ASP A 47 10.67 -8.54 -17.84
N SER A 48 9.36 -8.52 -18.01
CA SER A 48 8.64 -7.36 -18.53
C SER A 48 8.54 -6.24 -17.49
N PHE A 49 8.94 -5.02 -17.87
CA PHE A 49 8.79 -3.83 -17.01
C PHE A 49 7.33 -3.48 -16.71
N ILE A 50 6.38 -3.94 -17.54
CA ILE A 50 4.93 -3.73 -17.32
C ILE A 50 4.28 -4.87 -16.51
N ARG A 51 5.05 -5.86 -16.03
CA ARG A 51 4.49 -7.04 -15.35
C ARG A 51 3.64 -6.68 -14.15
N ASP A 52 4.20 -5.87 -13.26
CA ASP A 52 3.58 -5.49 -11.98
C ASP A 52 3.07 -4.03 -12.02
N LEU A 53 2.84 -3.49 -13.22
CA LEU A 53 2.53 -2.07 -13.37
C LEU A 53 1.16 -1.73 -12.79
N ALA A 54 0.15 -2.60 -12.99
CA ALA A 54 -1.16 -2.43 -12.38
C ALA A 54 -1.08 -2.44 -10.85
N GLU A 55 -0.32 -3.37 -10.27
CA GLU A 55 -0.10 -3.46 -8.82
C GLU A 55 0.65 -2.24 -8.27
N GLN A 56 1.60 -1.68 -9.03
CA GLN A 56 2.27 -0.44 -8.67
C GLN A 56 1.31 0.75 -8.65
N TYR A 57 0.50 0.89 -9.70
CA TYR A 57 -0.56 1.89 -9.77
C TYR A 57 -1.59 1.72 -8.64
N GLN A 58 -1.97 0.48 -8.31
CA GLN A 58 -2.85 0.17 -7.18
C GLN A 58 -2.28 0.65 -5.86
N ARG A 59 -1.04 0.24 -5.59
CA ARG A 59 -0.34 0.59 -4.36
C ARG A 59 -0.21 2.10 -4.26
N TYR A 60 0.09 2.77 -5.37
CA TYR A 60 0.25 4.20 -5.43
C TYR A 60 -1.05 4.98 -5.18
N ALA A 61 -2.15 4.56 -5.79
CA ALA A 61 -3.50 5.07 -5.49
C ALA A 61 -3.79 4.92 -4.00
N LEU A 62 -3.56 3.71 -3.47
CA LEU A 62 -3.88 3.32 -2.11
C LEU A 62 -2.84 3.79 -1.06
N GLY A 63 -2.04 4.81 -1.36
CA GLY A 63 -1.17 5.49 -0.40
C GLY A 63 0.26 4.93 -0.24
N GLY A 64 0.64 3.91 -1.01
CA GLY A 64 2.01 3.41 -1.12
C GLY A 64 2.88 4.25 -2.06
N ASP A 65 4.20 4.12 -1.97
CA ASP A 65 5.14 4.91 -2.77
C ASP A 65 5.28 4.41 -4.21
N TRP A 66 5.69 5.30 -5.13
CA TRP A 66 6.00 4.95 -6.51
C TRP A 66 7.45 4.50 -6.63
N GLY A 67 7.69 3.38 -7.32
CA GLY A 67 9.02 2.75 -7.40
C GLY A 67 9.93 3.28 -8.50
N GLY A 68 9.44 4.13 -9.41
CA GLY A 68 10.20 4.63 -10.57
C GLY A 68 10.49 6.14 -10.52
N ASP A 69 11.31 6.62 -11.45
CA ASP A 69 11.74 8.03 -11.51
C ASP A 69 10.61 9.00 -11.89
N TYR A 70 9.59 8.49 -12.58
CA TYR A 70 8.47 9.29 -13.10
C TYR A 70 7.16 8.82 -12.49
N ALA A 71 6.83 9.35 -11.32
CA ALA A 71 5.55 9.09 -10.67
C ALA A 71 4.40 9.73 -11.49
N PRO A 72 3.31 9.00 -11.73
CA PRO A 72 2.11 9.59 -12.30
C PRO A 72 1.46 10.55 -11.30
N ASP A 73 0.55 11.40 -11.77
CA ASP A 73 -0.30 12.20 -10.87
C ASP A 73 -1.11 11.28 -9.94
N ARG A 74 -0.87 11.41 -8.64
CA ARG A 74 -1.47 10.55 -7.61
C ARG A 74 -2.94 10.81 -7.40
N GLU A 75 -3.38 12.07 -7.46
CA GLU A 75 -4.77 12.44 -7.22
C GLU A 75 -5.62 11.91 -8.36
N ARG A 76 -5.19 12.15 -9.60
CA ARG A 76 -5.82 11.57 -10.79
C ARG A 76 -5.92 10.05 -10.70
N VAL A 77 -4.82 9.36 -10.35
CA VAL A 77 -4.78 7.89 -10.22
C VAL A 77 -5.70 7.37 -9.11
N ARG A 78 -5.85 8.11 -8.01
CA ARG A 78 -6.79 7.77 -6.93
C ARG A 78 -8.23 7.88 -7.38
N GLU A 79 -8.62 9.02 -7.94
CA GLU A 79 -9.98 9.26 -8.43
C GLU A 79 -10.39 8.17 -9.42
N GLU A 80 -9.50 7.90 -10.37
CA GLU A 80 -9.63 6.85 -11.37
C GLU A 80 -9.78 5.43 -10.77
N TYR A 81 -9.03 5.12 -9.71
CA TYR A 81 -9.12 3.83 -9.02
C TYR A 81 -10.42 3.70 -8.21
N PHE A 82 -10.78 4.72 -7.44
CA PHE A 82 -11.97 4.68 -6.59
C PHE A 82 -13.28 4.75 -7.37
N ALA A 83 -13.29 5.35 -8.56
CA ALA A 83 -14.46 5.36 -9.44
C ALA A 83 -14.88 3.95 -9.94
N GLN A 84 -14.00 2.95 -9.88
CA GLN A 84 -14.25 1.62 -10.45
C GLN A 84 -14.88 0.63 -9.46
N PHE A 85 -14.77 0.86 -8.15
CA PHE A 85 -15.15 -0.12 -7.15
C PHE A 85 -16.04 0.51 -6.08
N PRO A 86 -17.20 -0.11 -5.77
CA PRO A 86 -17.96 0.31 -4.60
C PRO A 86 -17.08 0.15 -3.36
N ARG A 87 -17.22 1.11 -2.44
CA ARG A 87 -16.39 1.22 -1.24
C ARG A 87 -17.23 0.82 -0.04
N ASN A 88 -16.63 0.06 0.86
CA ASN A 88 -17.21 -0.21 2.17
C ASN A 88 -17.19 1.10 2.99
N PRO A 89 -18.34 1.72 3.29
CA PRO A 89 -18.38 2.98 4.04
C PRO A 89 -18.18 2.78 5.55
N TYR A 90 -18.15 1.54 6.02
CA TYR A 90 -18.02 1.17 7.44
C TYR A 90 -16.59 0.89 7.87
N VAL A 91 -15.60 0.91 6.96
CA VAL A 91 -14.21 0.66 7.37
C VAL A 91 -13.64 1.78 8.24
N HIS A 92 -12.83 1.41 9.23
CA HIS A 92 -12.12 2.36 10.07
C HIS A 92 -10.85 2.85 9.38
N HIS A 93 -10.90 4.09 8.88
CA HIS A 93 -9.76 4.74 8.26
C HIS A 93 -8.82 5.38 9.28
N TRP A 94 -7.53 5.29 9.00
CA TRP A 94 -6.49 6.06 9.69
C TRP A 94 -6.08 7.24 8.83
N TYR A 95 -5.71 8.35 9.47
CA TYR A 95 -5.34 9.61 8.83
C TYR A 95 -4.22 10.31 9.61
N SER A 96 -3.58 11.30 9.00
CA SER A 96 -2.62 12.17 9.69
C SER A 96 -3.37 13.08 10.66
N VAL A 97 -3.04 13.02 11.95
CA VAL A 97 -3.67 13.87 12.98
C VAL A 97 -3.41 15.34 12.69
N ASP A 98 -2.20 15.69 12.24
CA ASP A 98 -1.82 17.08 11.96
C ASP A 98 -2.63 17.65 10.77
N GLU A 99 -2.78 16.87 9.69
CA GLU A 99 -3.59 17.28 8.54
C GLU A 99 -5.07 17.38 8.91
N ALA A 100 -5.57 16.43 9.71
CA ALA A 100 -6.95 16.46 10.17
C ALA A 100 -7.23 17.64 11.10
N GLN A 101 -6.31 17.96 12.00
CA GLN A 101 -6.42 19.11 12.88
C GLN A 101 -6.43 20.42 12.08
N ALA A 102 -5.52 20.55 11.10
CA ALA A 102 -5.49 21.72 10.21
C ALA A 102 -6.80 21.88 9.42
N ALA A 103 -7.33 20.79 8.85
CA ALA A 103 -8.64 20.81 8.18
C ALA A 103 -9.75 21.22 9.14
N TRP A 104 -9.78 20.65 10.35
CA TRP A 104 -10.77 20.96 11.37
C TRP A 104 -10.78 22.44 11.76
N GLU A 105 -9.60 23.01 11.98
CA GLU A 105 -9.40 24.43 12.30
C GLU A 105 -9.79 25.36 11.15
N ALA A 106 -9.56 24.93 9.90
CA ALA A 106 -10.01 25.65 8.70
C ALA A 106 -11.52 25.59 8.46
N GLY A 107 -12.28 24.84 9.28
CA GLY A 107 -13.71 24.61 9.07
C GLY A 107 -14.00 23.50 8.06
N GLU A 108 -12.97 22.89 7.48
CA GLU A 108 -13.10 21.71 6.64
C GLU A 108 -13.35 20.48 7.53
N ARG A 109 -14.24 19.60 7.09
CA ARG A 109 -14.60 18.38 7.84
C ARG A 109 -14.26 17.12 7.07
N THR A 110 -13.52 17.26 5.97
CA THR A 110 -13.10 16.17 5.10
C THR A 110 -11.59 16.05 5.13
N VAL A 111 -11.10 14.82 5.22
CA VAL A 111 -9.66 14.54 5.19
C VAL A 111 -9.37 13.34 4.29
N ILE A 112 -8.15 13.28 3.79
CA ILE A 112 -7.66 12.13 3.04
C ILE A 112 -7.04 11.13 4.03
N ALA A 113 -7.61 9.92 4.08
CA ALA A 113 -7.07 8.82 4.85
C ALA A 113 -5.71 8.37 4.30
N LEU A 114 -4.95 7.61 5.09
CA LEU A 114 -3.64 7.06 4.67
C LEU A 114 -3.75 6.18 3.41
N CYS A 115 -4.89 5.53 3.19
CA CYS A 115 -5.17 4.76 1.99
C CYS A 115 -5.61 5.59 0.78
N GLY A 116 -5.65 6.93 0.90
CA GLY A 116 -6.07 7.83 -0.17
C GLY A 116 -7.59 8.06 -0.28
N ASP A 117 -8.39 7.39 0.55
CA ASP A 117 -9.85 7.58 0.56
C ASP A 117 -10.24 8.89 1.24
N THR A 118 -11.36 9.48 0.84
CA THR A 118 -11.88 10.71 1.45
C THR A 118 -12.87 10.35 2.54
N MET A 119 -12.67 10.88 3.75
CA MET A 119 -13.56 10.61 4.87
C MET A 119 -14.00 11.90 5.58
N THR A 120 -15.21 11.86 6.14
CA THR A 120 -15.76 12.96 6.93
C THR A 120 -15.44 12.78 8.41
N LEU A 121 -14.82 13.79 9.01
CA LEU A 121 -14.58 13.89 10.44
C LEU A 121 -15.90 14.15 11.19
N LYS A 122 -16.35 13.17 11.98
CA LYS A 122 -17.55 13.29 12.82
C LYS A 122 -17.28 13.94 14.19
N ARG A 123 -16.01 14.05 14.57
CA ARG A 123 -15.55 14.59 15.85
C ARG A 123 -14.23 15.32 15.66
N GLU A 124 -13.93 16.22 16.59
CA GLU A 124 -12.63 16.90 16.63
C GLU A 124 -11.50 15.87 16.61
N PRO A 125 -10.47 16.05 15.75
CA PRO A 125 -9.29 15.22 15.74
C PRO A 125 -8.61 15.31 17.12
N ASN A 126 -8.84 14.28 17.94
CA ASN A 126 -8.32 14.33 19.29
C ASN A 126 -6.80 14.15 19.23
N THR A 127 -6.04 15.03 19.89
CA THR A 127 -4.59 14.85 20.15
C THR A 127 -4.35 13.77 21.20
N CYS A 128 -5.10 12.66 21.14
CA CYS A 128 -4.86 11.51 21.98
C CYS A 128 -3.47 10.98 21.62
N ARG A 129 -2.51 11.30 22.51
CA ARG A 129 -1.14 10.76 22.56
C ARG A 129 -1.18 9.24 22.50
N GLY A 130 -1.19 8.67 21.30
CA GLY A 130 -1.02 7.24 21.10
C GLY A 130 0.41 6.83 21.43
N GLY A 131 0.56 5.92 22.39
CA GLY A 131 1.74 5.07 22.54
C GLY A 131 3.05 5.75 22.95
N ARG A 132 3.37 5.72 24.25
CA ARG A 132 4.70 6.06 24.75
C ARG A 132 5.75 5.08 24.18
N GLY A 133 6.63 5.58 23.30
CA GLY A 133 8.05 5.19 23.20
C GLY A 133 8.42 3.82 22.61
N ALA A 134 7.68 2.74 22.92
CA ALA A 134 8.00 1.37 22.47
C ALA A 134 7.21 0.96 21.19
N GLU A 135 6.00 1.48 21.02
CA GLU A 135 5.07 1.13 19.92
C GLU A 135 5.41 1.77 18.55
N LEU A 136 6.42 2.63 18.46
CA LEU A 136 6.73 3.40 17.24
C LEU A 136 7.33 2.55 16.11
N TYR A 137 7.89 1.38 16.46
CA TYR A 137 8.63 0.52 15.53
C TYR A 137 7.96 -0.84 15.29
N GLU A 138 7.07 -1.27 16.19
CA GLU A 138 6.33 -2.52 16.05
C GLU A 138 5.30 -2.42 14.93
N LEU A 139 4.98 -3.55 14.31
CA LEU A 139 3.87 -3.58 13.34
C LEU A 139 2.55 -3.45 14.10
N VAL A 140 1.60 -2.72 13.52
CA VAL A 140 0.23 -2.70 14.04
C VAL A 140 -0.47 -3.97 13.56
N GLU A 141 -1.12 -4.65 14.48
CA GLU A 141 -2.03 -5.76 14.18
C GLU A 141 -3.43 -5.20 13.88
N PRO A 142 -4.19 -5.83 12.97
CA PRO A 142 -5.58 -5.45 12.77
C PRO A 142 -6.41 -5.69 14.03
N ASN A 143 -7.43 -4.87 14.26
CA ASN A 143 -8.48 -5.20 15.22
C ASN A 143 -9.22 -6.48 14.79
N GLU A 144 -9.77 -7.20 15.76
CA GLU A 144 -10.64 -8.35 15.48
C GLU A 144 -11.84 -7.90 14.63
N VAL A 145 -12.13 -8.65 13.56
CA VAL A 145 -13.30 -8.39 12.72
C VAL A 145 -14.53 -8.76 13.52
N HIS A 146 -15.49 -7.83 13.59
CA HIS A 146 -16.78 -8.09 14.21
C HIS A 146 -17.68 -8.81 13.21
N ASP A 147 -18.42 -9.83 13.65
CA ASP A 147 -19.40 -10.58 12.82
C ASP A 147 -20.68 -9.76 12.53
N VAL A 148 -20.57 -8.45 12.37
CA VAL A 148 -21.68 -7.54 12.12
C VAL A 148 -21.57 -6.98 10.71
N GLU A 149 -22.50 -7.41 9.86
CA GLU A 149 -22.64 -6.92 8.50
C GLU A 149 -23.72 -5.82 8.42
N TYR A 150 -23.46 -4.81 7.59
CA TYR A 150 -24.36 -3.70 7.33
C TYR A 150 -24.74 -3.66 5.85
N GLU A 151 -26.04 -3.59 5.56
CA GLU A 151 -26.53 -3.34 4.22
C GLU A 151 -26.40 -1.85 3.88
N ASP A 152 -25.70 -1.54 2.82
CA ASP A 152 -25.67 -0.20 2.24
C ASP A 152 -26.92 0.02 1.39
N SER A 153 -27.80 0.90 1.87
CA SER A 153 -29.06 1.24 1.21
C SER A 153 -28.91 1.83 -0.20
N GLU A 154 -27.75 2.39 -0.55
CA GLU A 154 -27.52 3.00 -1.88
C GLU A 154 -27.12 1.95 -2.92
N THR A 155 -26.32 0.96 -2.53
CA THR A 155 -25.77 -0.04 -3.46
C THR A 155 -26.42 -1.43 -3.34
N GLY A 156 -27.11 -1.72 -2.23
CA GLY A 156 -27.64 -3.04 -1.89
C GLY A 156 -26.57 -4.06 -1.53
N LEU A 157 -25.33 -3.61 -1.29
CA LEU A 157 -24.20 -4.46 -0.90
C LEU A 157 -24.13 -4.58 0.62
N TRP A 158 -23.59 -5.71 1.08
CA TRP A 158 -23.37 -5.99 2.50
C TRP A 158 -21.90 -5.80 2.83
N TRP A 159 -21.64 -5.17 3.96
CA TRP A 159 -20.31 -4.72 4.34
C TRP A 159 -20.01 -5.02 5.81
N ASP A 160 -18.84 -5.60 6.06
CA ASP A 160 -18.32 -5.80 7.41
C ASP A 160 -17.82 -4.48 8.03
N ASP A 161 -17.87 -4.37 9.35
CA ASP A 161 -17.14 -3.35 10.11
C ASP A 161 -15.73 -3.86 10.47
N LEU A 162 -14.71 -3.23 9.90
CA LEU A 162 -13.31 -3.60 10.09
C LEU A 162 -12.34 -2.43 9.91
N ASP A 163 -11.10 -2.62 10.36
CA ASP A 163 -10.01 -1.70 10.02
C ASP A 163 -9.79 -1.65 8.50
N CYS A 164 -9.54 -0.45 7.98
CA CYS A 164 -9.16 -0.32 6.58
C CYS A 164 -7.81 -1.00 6.33
N VAL A 165 -7.83 -2.18 5.70
CA VAL A 165 -6.65 -3.01 5.38
C VAL A 165 -5.57 -2.20 4.64
N ASN A 166 -5.98 -1.23 3.81
CA ASN A 166 -5.04 -0.37 3.10
C ASN A 166 -4.36 0.66 4.02
N CYS A 167 -5.09 1.26 4.96
CA CYS A 167 -4.49 2.12 5.98
C CYS A 167 -3.49 1.33 6.85
N LEU A 168 -3.87 0.11 7.25
CA LEU A 168 -3.02 -0.80 8.00
C LEU A 168 -1.73 -1.13 7.23
N ARG A 169 -1.85 -1.48 5.94
CA ARG A 169 -0.72 -1.74 5.05
C ARG A 169 0.22 -0.53 5.00
N VAL A 170 -0.30 0.66 4.67
CA VAL A 170 0.51 1.89 4.55
C VAL A 170 1.23 2.22 5.85
N THR A 171 0.55 2.12 6.98
CA THR A 171 1.19 2.33 8.29
C THR A 171 2.32 1.33 8.54
N ASN A 172 2.08 0.05 8.29
CA ASN A 172 3.08 -0.99 8.51
C ASN A 172 4.27 -0.87 7.55
N GLU A 173 4.05 -0.47 6.30
CA GLU A 173 5.12 -0.11 5.35
C GLU A 173 5.94 1.08 5.88
N ARG A 174 5.29 2.16 6.33
CA ARG A 174 5.98 3.32 6.92
C ARG A 174 6.80 2.94 8.15
N ARG A 175 6.27 2.11 9.05
CA ARG A 175 7.00 1.63 10.24
C ARG A 175 8.19 0.73 9.88
N ARG A 176 8.06 -0.13 8.86
CA ARG A 176 9.19 -0.92 8.31
C ARG A 176 10.27 -0.01 7.73
N ASN A 177 9.90 0.96 6.91
CA ASN A 177 10.84 1.90 6.31
C ASN A 177 11.54 2.77 7.36
N ARG A 178 10.81 3.24 8.39
CA ARG A 178 11.39 3.97 9.51
C ARG A 178 12.40 3.12 10.28
N ARG A 179 12.09 1.85 10.57
CA ARG A 179 13.05 0.93 11.22
C ARG A 179 14.32 0.77 10.42
N ARG A 180 14.20 0.54 9.11
CA ARG A 180 15.37 0.39 8.22
C ARG A 180 16.23 1.65 8.19
N ARG A 181 15.62 2.82 8.02
CA ARG A 181 16.34 4.11 8.04
C ARG A 181 17.00 4.39 9.37
N LEU A 182 16.35 4.05 10.49
CA LEU A 182 16.93 4.24 11.81
C LEU A 182 18.14 3.34 12.02
N LEU A 183 18.03 2.06 11.65
CA LEU A 183 19.14 1.12 11.69
C LEU A 183 20.30 1.57 10.80
N GLU A 184 20.01 2.01 9.58
CA GLU A 184 20.99 2.59 8.66
C GLU A 184 21.72 3.79 9.28
N SER A 185 20.97 4.74 9.85
CA SER A 185 21.55 5.90 10.53
C SER A 185 22.42 5.52 11.71
N TRP A 186 22.01 4.54 12.53
CA TRP A 186 22.81 4.06 13.66
C TRP A 186 24.08 3.37 13.21
N LEU A 187 24.00 2.47 12.23
CA LEU A 187 25.17 1.80 11.66
C LEU A 187 26.15 2.80 11.06
N ALA A 188 25.66 3.79 10.32
CA ALA A 188 26.49 4.85 9.75
C ALA A 188 27.16 5.70 10.83
N TRP A 189 26.43 6.05 11.91
CA TRP A 189 26.98 6.84 13.01
C TRP A 189 28.09 6.09 13.75
N PHE A 190 27.86 4.81 14.10
CA PHE A 190 28.86 3.97 14.77
C PHE A 190 30.07 3.68 13.88
N ALA A 191 29.88 3.53 12.56
CA ALA A 191 30.99 3.40 11.62
C ALA A 191 31.88 4.65 11.57
N GLN A 192 31.33 5.83 11.84
CA GLN A 192 32.06 7.11 11.87
C GLN A 192 32.69 7.40 13.24
N HIS A 193 32.19 6.78 14.32
CA HIS A 193 32.63 7.02 15.70
C HIS A 193 32.94 5.70 16.42
N PRO A 194 33.90 4.89 15.91
CA PRO A 194 34.24 3.62 16.54
C PRO A 194 34.75 3.79 17.97
N GLU A 195 35.33 4.94 18.31
CA GLU A 195 35.79 5.28 19.66
C GLU A 195 34.66 5.42 20.68
N ALA A 196 33.40 5.57 20.23
CA ALA A 196 32.24 5.62 21.11
C ALA A 196 31.77 4.23 21.57
N ILE A 197 32.37 3.15 21.05
CA ILE A 197 32.05 1.77 21.38
C ILE A 197 33.14 1.23 22.33
N SER A 198 32.75 0.79 23.52
CA SER A 198 33.68 0.11 24.44
C SER A 198 34.06 -1.27 23.92
N ASP A 199 35.21 -1.80 24.35
CA ASP A 199 35.65 -3.15 23.97
C ASP A 199 34.58 -4.22 24.27
N SER A 200 33.89 -4.12 25.42
CA SER A 200 32.80 -5.05 25.76
C SER A 200 31.57 -4.93 24.84
N GLU A 201 31.26 -3.73 24.35
CA GLU A 201 30.17 -3.53 23.38
C GLU A 201 30.59 -4.00 21.99
N ALA A 202 31.86 -3.80 21.62
CA ALA A 202 32.43 -4.30 20.38
C ALA A 202 32.39 -5.84 20.33
N ASP A 203 32.79 -6.52 21.41
CA ASP A 203 32.70 -7.97 21.54
C ASP A 203 31.24 -8.45 21.37
N ALA A 204 30.29 -7.79 22.06
CA ALA A 204 28.87 -8.13 21.95
C ALA A 204 28.30 -7.92 20.53
N LEU A 205 28.71 -6.84 19.84
CA LEU A 205 28.31 -6.59 18.46
C LEU A 205 28.92 -7.63 17.50
N ILE A 206 30.18 -8.03 17.71
CA ILE A 206 30.82 -9.09 16.93
C ILE A 206 30.05 -10.40 17.10
N GLU A 207 29.73 -10.80 18.34
CA GLU A 207 28.94 -12.00 18.62
C GLU A 207 27.56 -11.96 17.94
N LEU A 208 26.89 -10.80 17.98
CA LEU A 208 25.57 -10.61 17.36
C LEU A 208 25.61 -10.65 15.82
N PHE A 209 26.59 -9.99 15.20
CA PHE A 209 26.65 -9.85 13.74
C PHE A 209 27.32 -11.03 13.03
N THR A 210 28.21 -11.77 13.70
CA THR A 210 28.89 -12.93 13.09
C THR A 210 27.92 -13.92 12.42
N PRO A 211 26.84 -14.41 13.07
CA PRO A 211 25.91 -15.33 12.41
C PRO A 211 25.15 -14.68 11.25
N LEU A 212 24.82 -13.39 11.35
CA LEU A 212 24.12 -12.65 10.28
C LEU A 212 25.01 -12.50 9.05
N VAL A 213 26.29 -12.17 9.24
CA VAL A 213 27.27 -12.05 8.15
C VAL A 213 27.51 -13.41 7.49
N ALA A 214 27.57 -14.50 8.27
CA ALA A 214 27.69 -15.85 7.73
C ALA A 214 26.50 -16.19 6.82
N ALA A 215 25.26 -16.02 7.30
CA ALA A 215 24.05 -16.27 6.52
C ALA A 215 23.99 -15.43 5.23
N LEU A 216 24.31 -14.15 5.30
CA LEU A 216 24.29 -13.25 4.13
C LEU A 216 25.36 -13.57 3.07
N ASN A 217 26.42 -14.31 3.45
CA ASN A 217 27.44 -14.75 2.51
C ASN A 217 27.16 -16.13 1.90
N GLU A 218 26.29 -16.93 2.52
CA GLU A 218 25.82 -18.22 1.96
C GLU A 218 24.73 -18.02 0.90
N ASP A 219 23.96 -16.93 0.98
CA ASP A 219 22.90 -16.56 0.03
C ASP A 219 23.42 -15.83 -1.24
N LYS A 220 24.74 -15.69 -1.42
CA LYS A 220 25.39 -15.07 -2.60
C LYS A 220 26.10 -16.10 -3.47
#